data_AF-A0A246E3Q7-F1
#
_entry.id   AF-A0A246E3Q7-F1
#
_cell.length_a   1.000
_cell.length_b   1.000
_cell.length_c   1.000
_cell.angle_alpha   90.00
_cell.angle_beta   90.00
_cell.angle_gamma   90.00
#
_symmetry.space_group_name_H-M   'P 1'
#
loop_
_entity.id
_entity.type
_entity.pdbx_description
1 polymer ?
#
loop_
_entity_poly.entity_id
_entity_poly.type
_entity_poly.pdbx_seq_one_letter_code
_entity_poly.pdbx_strand_id
1 'polypeptide(L)'
;PDRRMAYEGLAKRTNHPGVKSVATAMTQAETYGTPLGTALRTMAKENRELRLSAAEKKAAALPAKLTVPMILFFLPVLFIVILTPAIISIQDTMAKGG
;
A
#
# COMPACT_ATOMS: atom_id res chain seq x y z
N PRO A 1 -28.36 14.75 30.12
CA PRO A 1 -27.11 14.70 29.31
C PRO A 1 -27.43 14.38 27.85
N ASP A 2 -27.10 15.29 26.93
CA ASP A 2 -27.36 15.11 25.50
C ASP A 2 -26.47 13.98 24.93
N ARG A 3 -27.09 12.89 24.49
CA ARG A 3 -26.40 11.70 23.92
C ARG A 3 -25.52 12.07 22.75
N ARG A 4 -25.95 13.06 21.96
CA ARG A 4 -25.19 13.57 20.81
C ARG A 4 -23.87 14.19 21.23
N MET A 5 -23.88 15.00 22.29
CA MET A 5 -22.65 15.57 22.87
C MET A 5 -21.69 14.48 23.37
N ALA A 6 -22.21 13.37 23.91
CA ALA A 6 -21.38 12.26 24.36
C ALA A 6 -20.66 11.56 23.20
N TYR A 7 -21.34 11.31 22.07
CA TYR A 7 -20.73 10.73 20.88
C TYR A 7 -19.71 11.66 20.23
N GLU A 8 -20.02 12.95 20.16
CA GLU A 8 -19.07 13.96 19.66
C GLU A 8 -17.82 14.05 20.54
N GLY A 9 -18.00 14.03 21.87
CA GLY A 9 -16.91 13.99 22.83
C GLY A 9 -16.04 12.74 22.68
N LEU A 10 -16.65 11.58 22.43
CA LEU A 10 -15.93 10.32 22.16
C LEU A 10 -15.08 10.41 20.89
N ALA A 11 -15.64 10.94 19.80
CA ALA A 11 -14.93 11.12 18.54
C ALA A 11 -13.76 12.13 18.68
N LYS A 12 -13.97 13.23 19.40
CA LYS A 12 -12.95 14.27 19.64
C LYS A 12 -11.78 13.74 20.47
N ARG A 13 -12.04 12.97 21.54
CA ARG A 13 -10.97 12.44 22.41
C ARG A 13 -10.14 11.33 21.76
N THR A 14 -10.76 10.48 20.94
CA THR A 14 -10.08 9.33 20.34
C THR A 14 -9.31 9.70 19.07
N ASN A 15 -9.75 10.74 18.36
CA ASN A 15 -9.16 11.21 17.09
C ASN A 15 -8.87 10.08 16.09
N HIS A 16 -9.67 9.01 16.10
CA HIS A 16 -9.49 7.86 15.23
C HIS A 16 -10.62 7.82 14.19
N PRO A 17 -10.33 7.74 12.88
CA PRO A 17 -11.33 7.78 11.81
C PRO A 17 -12.45 6.75 11.99
N GLY A 18 -12.09 5.52 12.37
CA GLY A 18 -13.06 4.45 12.63
C GLY A 18 -13.99 4.75 13.82
N VAL A 19 -13.47 5.39 14.88
CA VAL A 19 -14.29 5.76 16.05
C VAL A 19 -15.21 6.92 15.70
N LYS A 20 -14.71 7.88 14.92
CA LYS A 20 -15.53 8.98 14.39
C LYS A 20 -16.68 8.46 13.53
N SER A 21 -16.44 7.50 12.63
CA SER A 21 -17.54 6.88 11.86
C SER A 21 -18.55 6.19 12.77
N VAL A 22 -18.11 5.48 13.82
CA VAL A 22 -19.03 4.79 14.75
C VAL A 22 -19.91 5.79 15.49
N ALA A 23 -19.32 6.88 16.00
CA ALA A 23 -20.05 7.96 16.66
C ALA A 23 -21.10 8.62 15.74
N THR A 24 -20.75 8.81 14.46
CA THR A 24 -21.69 9.31 13.44
C THR A 24 -22.85 8.32 13.21
N ALA A 25 -22.56 7.02 13.09
CA ALA A 25 -23.58 6.00 12.92
C ALA A 25 -24.53 5.91 14.13
N MET A 26 -24.01 6.05 15.35
CA MET A 26 -24.83 6.12 16.57
C MET A 26 -25.74 7.36 16.59
N THR A 27 -25.24 8.51 16.15
CA THR A 27 -26.03 9.75 16.04
C THR A 27 -27.15 9.61 15.01
N GLN A 28 -26.88 8.96 13.87
CA GLN A 28 -27.88 8.69 12.83
C GLN A 28 -28.94 7.69 13.31
N ALA A 29 -28.54 6.63 14.01
CA ALA A 29 -29.46 5.65 14.57
C ALA A 29 -30.44 6.27 15.58
N GLU A 30 -29.99 7.23 16.40
CA GLU A 30 -30.87 7.95 17.33
C GLU A 30 -31.81 8.93 16.62
N THR A 31 -31.35 9.61 15.56
CA THR A 31 -32.14 10.63 14.86
C THR A 31 -33.15 10.02 13.90
N TYR A 32 -32.80 8.94 13.22
CA TYR A 32 -33.56 8.37 12.10
C TYR A 32 -33.99 6.91 12.33
N GLY A 33 -33.72 6.33 13.51
CA GLY A 33 -34.10 4.94 13.83
C GLY A 33 -33.36 3.88 13.00
N THR A 34 -32.19 4.23 12.44
CA THR A 34 -31.41 3.33 11.59
C THR A 34 -30.95 2.08 12.38
N PRO A 35 -31.01 0.86 11.82
CA PRO A 35 -30.61 -0.35 12.54
C PRO A 35 -29.14 -0.34 12.96
N LEU A 36 -28.87 0.02 14.22
CA LEU A 36 -27.51 0.19 14.75
C LEU A 36 -26.69 -1.11 14.69
N GLY A 37 -27.32 -2.25 14.99
CA GLY A 37 -26.65 -3.56 14.96
C GLY A 37 -26.12 -3.91 13.56
N THR A 38 -26.91 -3.68 12.52
CA THR A 38 -26.51 -3.90 11.12
C THR A 38 -25.41 -2.93 10.72
N ALA A 39 -25.56 -1.64 11.05
CA ALA A 39 -24.56 -0.62 10.74
C ALA A 39 -23.20 -0.95 11.37
N LEU A 40 -23.15 -1.26 12.67
CA LEU A 40 -21.90 -1.62 13.35
C LEU A 40 -21.27 -2.90 12.80
N ARG A 41 -22.09 -3.90 12.42
CA ARG A 41 -21.59 -5.15 11.82
C ARG A 41 -20.99 -4.91 10.43
N THR A 42 -21.62 -4.08 9.62
CA THR A 42 -21.06 -3.66 8.32
C THR A 42 -19.75 -2.91 8.50
N MET A 43 -19.71 -1.91 9.39
CA MET A 43 -18.49 -1.15 9.66
C MET A 43 -17.35 -2.02 10.20
N ALA A 44 -17.66 -3.02 11.04
CA ALA A 44 -16.67 -3.98 11.52
C ALA A 44 -16.11 -4.85 10.38
N LYS A 45 -16.96 -5.22 9.40
CA LYS A 45 -16.54 -5.95 8.20
C LYS A 45 -15.65 -5.09 7.32
N GLU A 46 -16.07 -3.87 7.00
CA GLU A 46 -15.29 -2.90 6.21
C GLU A 46 -13.92 -2.63 6.83
N ASN A 47 -13.84 -2.51 8.16
CA ASN A 47 -12.56 -2.29 8.85
C ASN A 47 -11.62 -3.51 8.74
N ARG A 48 -12.17 -4.74 8.75
CA ARG A 48 -11.39 -5.95 8.47
C ARG A 48 -10.88 -5.97 7.03
N GLU A 49 -11.75 -5.61 6.07
CA GLU A 49 -11.40 -5.53 4.65
C GLU A 49 -10.34 -4.46 4.38
N LEU A 50 -10.43 -3.29 5.02
CA LEU A 50 -9.42 -2.24 4.94
C LEU A 50 -8.05 -2.72 5.42
N ARG A 51 -8.01 -3.46 6.53
CA ARG A 51 -6.76 -4.06 7.04
C ARG A 51 -6.18 -5.08 6.07
N LEU A 52 -7.03 -5.91 5.46
CA LEU A 52 -6.60 -6.87 4.44
C LEU A 52 -6.07 -6.16 3.20
N SER A 53 -6.81 -5.19 2.66
CA SER A 53 -6.40 -4.42 1.48
C SER A 53 -5.09 -3.67 1.72
N ALA A 54 -4.85 -3.14 2.92
CA ALA A 54 -3.58 -2.53 3.28
C ALA A 54 -2.41 -3.54 3.26
N ALA A 55 -2.65 -4.78 3.70
CA ALA A 55 -1.66 -5.86 3.63
C ALA A 55 -1.42 -6.29 2.17
N GLU A 56 -2.48 -6.47 1.38
CA GLU A 56 -2.40 -6.79 -0.05
C GLU A 56 -1.64 -5.73 -0.83
N LYS A 57 -1.89 -4.44 -0.58
CA LYS A 57 -1.14 -3.33 -1.19
C LYS A 57 0.35 -3.40 -0.87
N LYS A 58 0.72 -3.74 0.37
CA LYS A 58 2.12 -3.94 0.75
C LYS A 58 2.73 -5.12 0.02
N ALA A 59 2.00 -6.23 -0.10
CA ALA A 59 2.45 -7.43 -0.81
C ALA A 59 2.61 -7.17 -2.31
N ALA A 60 1.65 -6.50 -2.95
CA ALA A 60 1.68 -6.15 -4.37
C ALA A 60 2.85 -5.23 -4.74
N ALA A 61 3.35 -4.43 -3.79
CA ALA A 61 4.51 -3.57 -3.99
C ALA A 61 5.86 -4.31 -3.81
N LEU A 62 5.88 -5.56 -3.34
CA LEU A 62 7.12 -6.31 -3.11
C LEU A 62 7.91 -6.59 -4.41
N PRO A 63 7.29 -7.03 -5.53
CA PRO A 63 8.05 -7.35 -6.75
C PRO A 63 8.79 -6.12 -7.29
N ALA A 64 8.12 -4.96 -7.37
CA ALA A 64 8.74 -3.72 -7.84
C ALA A 64 9.94 -3.28 -6.98
N LYS A 65 9.86 -3.47 -5.66
CA LYS A 65 10.97 -3.16 -4.75
C LYS A 65 12.16 -4.09 -4.92
N LEU A 66 11.94 -5.33 -5.35
CA LEU A 66 12.99 -6.32 -5.58
C LEU A 66 13.59 -6.22 -7.00
N THR A 67 12.77 -5.88 -8.00
CA THR A 67 13.23 -5.79 -9.39
C THR A 67 14.18 -4.62 -9.62
N VAL A 68 13.96 -3.46 -8.98
CA VAL A 68 14.81 -2.28 -9.19
C VAL A 68 16.27 -2.52 -8.76
N PRO A 69 16.58 -3.02 -7.54
CA PRO A 69 17.94 -3.39 -7.16
C PRO A 69 18.50 -4.49 -8.05
N MET A 70 17.71 -5.53 -8.36
CA MET A 70 18.18 -6.61 -9.24
C MET A 70 18.64 -6.08 -10.59
N ILE A 71 17.84 -5.25 -11.27
CA ILE A 71 18.21 -4.68 -12.57
C ILE A 71 19.46 -3.82 -12.44
N LEU A 72 19.54 -2.97 -11.40
CA LEU A 72 20.68 -2.08 -11.18
C LEU A 72 21.99 -2.84 -11.00
N PHE A 73 21.99 -4.02 -10.39
CA PHE A 73 23.19 -4.84 -10.23
C PHE A 73 23.42 -5.82 -11.39
N PHE A 74 22.37 -6.31 -12.04
CA PHE A 74 22.46 -7.31 -13.09
C PHE A 74 22.82 -6.71 -14.45
N LEU A 75 22.24 -5.56 -14.79
CA LEU A 75 22.40 -4.93 -16.10
C LEU A 75 23.84 -4.44 -16.37
N PRO A 76 24.57 -3.80 -15.43
CA PRO A 76 25.97 -3.45 -15.64
C PRO A 76 26.86 -4.68 -15.85
N VAL A 77 26.65 -5.74 -15.06
CA VAL A 77 27.39 -7.00 -15.20
C VAL A 77 27.14 -7.62 -16.58
N LEU A 78 25.88 -7.61 -17.02
CA LEU A 78 25.48 -8.13 -18.32
C LEU A 78 26.14 -7.36 -19.48
N PHE A 79 26.24 -6.03 -19.39
CA PHE A 79 26.98 -5.23 -20.37
C PHE A 79 28.47 -5.55 -20.38
N ILE A 80 29.11 -5.68 -19.21
CA ILE A 80 30.54 -6.03 -19.13
C ILE A 80 30.78 -7.38 -19.81
N VAL A 81 30.03 -8.41 -19.45
CA VAL A 81 30.22 -9.76 -20.00
C VAL A 81 30.00 -9.82 -21.52
N ILE A 82 29.06 -9.04 -22.06
CA ILE A 82 28.77 -9.02 -23.51
C ILE A 82 29.76 -8.13 -24.29
N LEU A 83 30.03 -6.90 -23.82
CA LEU A 83 30.89 -5.97 -24.55
C LEU A 83 32.36 -6.33 -24.49
N THR A 84 32.86 -6.88 -23.37
CA THR A 84 34.29 -7.20 -23.23
C THR A 84 34.85 -8.07 -24.37
N PRO A 85 34.29 -9.24 -24.70
CA PRO A 85 34.81 -10.06 -25.80
C PRO A 85 34.63 -9.40 -27.17
N ALA A 86 33.55 -8.64 -27.38
CA ALA A 86 33.32 -7.92 -28.61
C ALA A 86 34.39 -6.84 -28.85
N ILE A 87 34.74 -6.08 -27.80
CA ILE A 87 35.81 -5.07 -27.85
C ILE A 87 37.16 -5.72 -28.14
N ILE A 88 37.49 -6.82 -27.44
CA ILE A 88 38.75 -7.57 -27.67
C ILE A 88 38.81 -8.08 -29.12
N SER A 89 37.71 -8.65 -29.63
CA SER A 89 37.65 -9.17 -31.00
C SER A 89 37.84 -8.08 -32.06
N ILE A 90 37.26 -6.89 -31.84
CA ILE A 90 37.43 -5.74 -32.73
C ILE A 90 38.88 -5.24 -32.69
N GLN A 91 39.46 -5.10 -31.49
CA GLN A 91 40.86 -4.68 -31.32
C GLN A 91 41.82 -5.66 -32.02
N ASP A 92 41.63 -6.96 -31.85
CA ASP A 92 42.44 -8.00 -32.51
C ASP A 92 42.31 -7.96 -34.04
N THR A 93 41.12 -7.70 -34.55
CA THR A 93 40.87 -7.62 -36.01
C THR A 93 41.55 -6.38 -36.60
N MET A 94 41.46 -5.24 -35.93
CA MET A 94 42.10 -4.00 -36.35
C MET A 94 43.64 -4.09 -36.28
N ALA A 95 44.19 -4.78 -35.26
CA ALA A 95 45.62 -4.96 -35.11
C ALA A 95 46.24 -5.94 -36.13
N LYS A 96 45.46 -6.89 -36.66
CA LYS A 96 45.90 -7.83 -37.72
C LYS A 96 45.68 -7.30 -39.14
N GLY A 97 44.85 -6.28 -39.31
CA GLY A 97 44.44 -5.74 -40.61
C GLY A 97 45.21 -4.49 -41.07
N GLY A 98 46.15 -3.99 -40.27
CA GLY A 98 47.12 -2.94 -40.63
C GLY A 98 48.54 -3.50 -40.69
#